data_AF-A0A972PFC7-F1
#
_entry.id   AF-A0A972PFC7-F1
#
_cell.length_a   1.000
_cell.length_b   1.000
_cell.length_c   1.000
_cell.angle_alpha   90.00
_cell.angle_beta   90.00
_cell.angle_gamma   90.00
#
_symmetry.space_group_name_H-M   'P 1'
#
loop_
_entity.id
_entity.type
_entity.pdbx_description
1 polymer ?
#
loop_
_entity_poly.entity_id
_entity_poly.type
_entity_poly.pdbx_seq_one_letter_code
_entity_poly.pdbx_strand_id
1 'polypeptide(L)'
;MLALGSLLLATAACGRSGEKNQGSAASQVTELRIGLIPSENAEEIMKRYQGLVDYLSKELNIKVTPYVSTDYTGVIEAMRAKHLDVAFYGPFSYILAAKEAGAEAFAIGIGEDGKDTYHSLFITRKDSGINSIADLRGKTFTFGDPASTSGHLIPRYMLTKAGLDPDKDMKVQFSGGHDATALAVKNKKVDAGAMASEICEKLVKNNIISPDEVIVFAKSDPLPHSPWAYRNDLLQDLKDKVKKALLEVDQKAPDALKGTNFTKFKEVDDSRYDIIRDVAKTLNLDLRKLK
;
A
#
# COMPACT_ATOMS: atom_id res chain seq x y z
N MET A 1 -64.10 2.25 -74.62
CA MET A 1 -63.05 1.23 -74.43
C MET A 1 -62.53 1.41 -73.00
N LEU A 2 -62.73 0.52 -72.02
CA LEU A 2 -63.03 -0.93 -72.04
C LEU A 2 -62.00 -1.72 -72.86
N ALA A 3 -61.15 -2.61 -72.32
CA ALA A 3 -60.86 -3.03 -70.93
C ALA A 3 -59.30 -3.25 -70.80
N LEU A 4 -58.62 -3.99 -69.91
CA LEU A 4 -58.85 -4.97 -68.81
C LEU A 4 -57.51 -5.07 -67.99
N GLY A 5 -57.35 -5.55 -66.75
CA GLY A 5 -58.29 -5.98 -65.69
C GLY A 5 -57.76 -7.04 -64.69
N SER A 6 -56.47 -6.99 -64.28
CA SER A 6 -55.81 -7.98 -63.37
C SER A 6 -55.42 -7.30 -62.05
N LEU A 7 -56.04 -7.57 -60.90
CA LEU A 7 -56.06 -8.79 -60.03
C LEU A 7 -54.94 -8.79 -58.97
N LEU A 8 -55.33 -9.03 -57.71
CA LEU A 8 -54.52 -8.89 -56.49
C LEU A 8 -53.47 -10.01 -56.33
N LEU A 9 -52.41 -9.71 -55.57
CA LEU A 9 -52.14 -10.49 -54.36
C LEU A 9 -51.47 -9.61 -53.28
N ALA A 10 -52.00 -9.63 -52.05
CA ALA A 10 -51.41 -8.95 -50.90
C ALA A 10 -50.99 -9.99 -49.85
N THR A 11 -49.71 -10.03 -49.51
CA THR A 11 -49.13 -10.97 -48.55
C THR A 11 -48.66 -10.24 -47.29
N ALA A 12 -49.56 -10.12 -46.30
CA ALA A 12 -49.21 -9.65 -44.98
C ALA A 12 -48.37 -10.71 -44.25
N ALA A 13 -47.08 -10.45 -44.06
CA ALA A 13 -46.16 -11.34 -43.35
C ALA A 13 -45.85 -10.83 -41.93
N CYS A 14 -46.65 -11.26 -40.95
CA CYS A 14 -46.33 -11.06 -39.53
C CYS A 14 -45.09 -11.90 -39.15
N GLY A 15 -43.96 -11.26 -38.85
CA GLY A 15 -42.67 -11.96 -38.78
C GLY A 15 -41.66 -11.38 -37.78
N ARG A 16 -41.99 -11.40 -36.48
CA ARG A 16 -41.11 -11.11 -35.32
C ARG A 16 -40.32 -9.79 -35.34
N SER A 17 -40.68 -8.89 -34.43
CA SER A 17 -39.80 -7.83 -33.93
C SER A 17 -38.49 -8.42 -33.39
N GLY A 18 -37.42 -8.29 -34.17
CA GLY A 18 -36.09 -8.76 -33.80
C GLY A 18 -35.42 -7.83 -32.80
N GLU A 19 -35.76 -7.93 -31.52
CA GLU A 19 -34.99 -7.34 -30.42
C GLU A 19 -33.61 -7.99 -30.33
N LYS A 20 -32.69 -7.61 -31.23
CA LYS A 20 -31.27 -7.90 -31.10
C LYS A 20 -30.67 -6.95 -30.06
N ASN A 21 -31.04 -7.27 -28.82
CA ASN A 21 -30.33 -7.02 -27.57
C ASN A 21 -28.94 -6.39 -27.80
N GLN A 22 -28.84 -5.07 -27.63
CA GLN A 22 -27.57 -4.38 -27.56
C GLN A 22 -26.93 -4.70 -26.21
N GLY A 23 -26.48 -5.95 -26.07
CA GLY A 23 -25.60 -6.34 -24.99
C GLY A 23 -24.35 -5.48 -25.10
N SER A 24 -24.22 -4.51 -24.19
CA SER A 24 -23.02 -3.69 -24.07
C SER A 24 -21.82 -4.62 -24.03
N ALA A 25 -20.94 -4.50 -25.01
CA ALA A 25 -19.65 -5.17 -24.98
C ALA A 25 -18.86 -4.54 -23.82
N ALA A 26 -18.99 -5.14 -22.63
CA ALA A 26 -18.26 -4.72 -21.45
C ALA A 26 -16.78 -4.66 -21.82
N SER A 27 -16.17 -3.48 -21.63
CA SER A 27 -14.77 -3.27 -21.99
C SER A 27 -13.92 -4.33 -21.30
N GLN A 28 -13.42 -5.30 -22.08
CA GLN A 28 -12.67 -6.41 -21.54
C GLN A 28 -11.39 -5.85 -20.93
N VAL A 29 -11.29 -5.87 -19.60
CA VAL A 29 -10.10 -5.42 -18.90
C VAL A 29 -8.98 -6.39 -19.25
N THR A 30 -8.03 -5.95 -20.06
CA THR A 30 -6.87 -6.75 -20.52
C THR A 30 -5.67 -6.62 -19.59
N GLU A 31 -5.67 -5.62 -18.72
CA GLU A 31 -4.55 -5.28 -17.84
C GLU A 31 -5.02 -4.78 -16.47
N LEU A 32 -4.31 -5.19 -15.42
CA LEU A 32 -4.46 -4.74 -14.03
C LEU A 32 -3.15 -4.10 -13.56
N ARG A 33 -3.19 -2.82 -13.20
CA ARG A 33 -2.00 -2.06 -12.79
C ARG A 33 -1.92 -1.98 -11.27
N ILE A 34 -0.83 -2.48 -10.70
CA ILE A 34 -0.62 -2.62 -9.26
C ILE A 34 0.43 -1.62 -8.78
N GLY A 35 0.02 -0.67 -7.93
CA GLY A 35 0.94 0.22 -7.22
C GLY A 35 1.57 -0.45 -6.00
N LEU A 36 2.86 -0.22 -5.79
CA LEU A 36 3.58 -0.62 -4.58
C LEU A 36 4.29 0.61 -4.02
N ILE A 37 4.07 0.94 -2.74
CA ILE A 37 4.81 2.02 -2.08
C ILE A 37 6.31 1.71 -2.00
N PRO A 38 7.21 2.68 -2.23
CA PRO A 38 8.66 2.50 -2.11
C PRO A 38 9.09 2.50 -0.63
N SER A 39 8.64 1.50 0.13
CA SER A 39 8.99 1.34 1.54
C SER A 39 10.47 1.04 1.77
N GLU A 40 11.15 0.58 0.72
CA GLU A 40 12.54 0.15 0.60
C GLU A 40 12.97 0.35 -0.87
N ASN A 41 14.20 -0.03 -1.23
CA ASN A 41 14.67 -0.09 -2.62
C ASN A 41 13.66 -0.78 -3.57
N ALA A 42 13.36 -0.12 -4.69
CA ALA A 42 12.35 -0.54 -5.65
C ALA A 42 12.63 -1.89 -6.32
N GLU A 43 13.89 -2.25 -6.57
CA GLU A 43 14.27 -3.53 -7.19
C GLU A 43 13.94 -4.70 -6.25
N GLU A 44 14.29 -4.57 -4.96
CA GLU A 44 13.97 -5.54 -3.90
C GLU A 44 12.48 -5.55 -3.50
N ILE A 45 11.68 -4.60 -3.98
CA ILE A 45 10.21 -4.63 -3.90
C ILE A 45 9.64 -5.37 -5.11
N MET A 46 10.07 -5.03 -6.33
CA MET A 46 9.63 -5.67 -7.58
C MET A 46 9.91 -7.18 -7.55
N LYS A 47 11.16 -7.56 -7.29
CA LYS A 47 11.65 -8.94 -7.15
C LYS A 47 10.86 -9.78 -6.14
N ARG A 48 10.38 -9.14 -5.07
CA ARG A 48 9.63 -9.75 -3.97
C ARG A 48 8.16 -9.99 -4.31
N TYR A 49 7.52 -9.04 -4.99
CA TYR A 49 6.13 -9.15 -5.39
C TYR A 49 5.93 -9.80 -6.77
N GLN A 50 7.01 -10.11 -7.50
CA GLN A 50 6.94 -10.77 -8.81
C GLN A 50 6.16 -12.09 -8.76
N GLY A 51 6.39 -12.95 -7.75
CA GLY A 51 5.65 -14.20 -7.60
C GLY A 51 4.14 -13.98 -7.45
N LEU A 52 3.73 -12.94 -6.73
CA LEU A 52 2.33 -12.55 -6.56
C LEU A 52 1.74 -11.94 -7.84
N VAL A 53 2.52 -11.14 -8.57
CA VAL A 53 2.16 -10.58 -9.88
C VAL A 53 1.93 -11.70 -10.90
N ASP A 54 2.84 -12.67 -10.98
CA ASP A 54 2.75 -13.81 -11.90
C ASP A 54 1.54 -14.70 -11.56
N TYR A 55 1.29 -14.95 -10.28
CA TYR A 55 0.10 -15.65 -9.82
C TYR A 55 -1.19 -14.91 -10.18
N LEU A 56 -1.31 -13.62 -9.87
CA LEU A 56 -2.50 -12.82 -10.20
C LEU A 56 -2.73 -12.77 -11.71
N SER A 57 -1.68 -12.62 -12.52
CA SER A 57 -1.75 -12.65 -13.99
C SER A 57 -2.35 -13.96 -14.51
N LYS A 58 -1.90 -15.09 -13.95
CA LYS A 58 -2.39 -16.44 -14.29
C LYS A 58 -3.82 -16.70 -13.81
N GLU A 59 -4.14 -16.34 -12.56
CA GLU A 59 -5.44 -16.62 -11.93
C GLU A 59 -6.58 -15.77 -12.56
N LEU A 60 -6.26 -14.53 -12.95
CA LEU A 60 -7.22 -13.59 -13.53
C LEU A 60 -7.30 -13.68 -15.06
N ASN A 61 -6.31 -14.32 -15.72
CA ASN A 61 -6.15 -14.40 -17.17
C ASN A 61 -6.11 -13.01 -17.86
N ILE A 62 -5.42 -12.05 -17.23
CA ILE A 62 -5.17 -10.68 -17.70
C ILE A 62 -3.74 -10.29 -17.39
N LYS A 63 -3.15 -9.35 -18.13
CA LYS A 63 -1.80 -8.84 -17.83
C LYS A 63 -1.80 -8.16 -16.46
N VAL A 64 -0.87 -8.51 -15.56
CA VAL A 64 -0.63 -7.74 -14.34
C VAL A 64 0.67 -6.97 -14.48
N THR A 65 0.62 -5.66 -14.25
CA THR A 65 1.80 -4.77 -14.35
C THR A 65 2.03 -4.06 -13.02
N PRO A 66 3.11 -4.42 -12.29
CA PRO A 66 3.50 -3.71 -11.08
C PRO A 66 4.19 -2.37 -11.39
N TYR A 67 4.00 -1.40 -10.49
CA TYR A 67 4.57 -0.07 -10.53
C TYR A 67 5.03 0.33 -9.12
N VAL A 68 6.33 0.58 -8.96
CA VAL A 68 6.89 1.25 -7.78
C VAL A 68 7.10 2.72 -8.13
N SER A 69 6.60 3.64 -7.32
CA SER A 69 6.82 5.08 -7.52
C SER A 69 8.09 5.57 -6.82
N THR A 70 8.46 6.85 -7.01
CA THR A 70 9.62 7.48 -6.36
C THR A 70 9.42 7.72 -4.87
N ASP A 71 8.17 7.92 -4.46
CA ASP A 71 7.72 8.26 -3.11
C ASP A 71 6.29 7.71 -2.90
N TYR A 72 5.78 7.75 -1.67
CA TYR A 72 4.46 7.20 -1.36
C TYR A 72 3.32 8.06 -1.97
N THR A 73 3.55 9.36 -2.19
CA THR A 73 2.55 10.28 -2.74
C THR A 73 2.35 10.04 -4.23
N GLY A 74 3.42 9.68 -4.96
CA GLY A 74 3.32 9.23 -6.35
C GLY A 74 2.40 8.03 -6.56
N VAL A 75 2.29 7.11 -5.59
CA VAL A 75 1.32 5.99 -5.65
C VAL A 75 -0.12 6.45 -5.37
N ILE A 76 -0.31 7.48 -4.55
CA ILE A 76 -1.63 8.09 -4.31
C ILE A 76 -2.10 8.81 -5.58
N GLU A 77 -1.26 9.68 -6.14
CA GLU A 77 -1.56 10.45 -7.34
C GLU A 77 -1.71 9.56 -8.58
N ALA A 78 -0.94 8.48 -8.71
CA ALA A 78 -1.11 7.52 -9.80
C ALA A 78 -2.45 6.74 -9.72
N MET A 79 -2.96 6.43 -8.52
CA MET A 79 -4.31 5.86 -8.39
C MET A 79 -5.39 6.92 -8.71
N ARG A 80 -5.23 8.15 -8.22
CA ARG A 80 -6.13 9.29 -8.49
C ARG A 80 -6.22 9.64 -9.98
N ALA A 81 -5.10 9.58 -10.70
CA ALA A 81 -5.01 9.74 -12.15
C ALA A 81 -5.48 8.51 -12.95
N LYS A 82 -6.00 7.47 -12.27
CA LYS A 82 -6.43 6.19 -12.86
C LYS A 82 -5.32 5.47 -13.66
N HIS A 83 -4.07 5.71 -13.29
CA HIS A 83 -2.89 4.98 -13.78
C HIS A 83 -2.66 3.68 -13.00
N LEU A 84 -3.25 3.54 -11.81
CA LEU A 84 -3.30 2.32 -11.02
C LEU A 84 -4.74 1.87 -10.78
N ASP A 85 -4.94 0.56 -10.65
CA ASP A 85 -6.23 -0.10 -10.40
C ASP A 85 -6.26 -0.70 -8.99
N VAL A 86 -5.15 -1.32 -8.58
CA VAL A 86 -4.88 -1.79 -7.21
C VAL A 86 -3.65 -1.07 -6.69
N ALA A 87 -3.51 -0.92 -5.38
CA ALA A 87 -2.21 -0.66 -4.77
C ALA A 87 -2.07 -1.30 -3.38
N PHE A 88 -0.83 -1.61 -3.01
CA PHE A 88 -0.43 -1.92 -1.64
C PHE A 88 0.12 -0.65 -0.98
N TYR A 89 -0.56 -0.21 0.07
CA TYR A 89 -0.27 1.05 0.77
C TYR A 89 0.22 0.80 2.20
N GLY A 90 0.91 1.79 2.78
CA GLY A 90 1.03 1.86 4.23
C GLY A 90 -0.29 2.39 4.82
N PRO A 91 -0.65 2.07 6.08
CA PRO A 91 -1.94 2.46 6.65
C PRO A 91 -2.30 3.96 6.50
N PHE A 92 -1.33 4.86 6.66
CA PHE A 92 -1.51 6.30 6.49
C PHE A 92 -1.60 6.74 5.02
N SER A 93 -0.76 6.19 4.12
CA SER A 93 -0.90 6.49 2.68
C SER A 93 -2.20 5.92 2.09
N TYR A 94 -2.76 4.87 2.70
CA TYR A 94 -4.13 4.44 2.44
C TYR A 94 -5.17 5.47 2.91
N ILE A 95 -5.08 6.02 4.13
CA ILE A 95 -6.01 7.08 4.60
C ILE A 95 -6.03 8.28 3.64
N LEU A 96 -4.87 8.65 3.09
CA LEU A 96 -4.76 9.70 2.07
C LEU A 96 -5.40 9.26 0.75
N ALA A 97 -5.08 8.05 0.25
CA ALA A 97 -5.64 7.50 -0.99
C ALA A 97 -7.17 7.32 -0.93
N ALA A 98 -7.74 6.89 0.21
CA ALA A 98 -9.18 6.77 0.40
C ALA A 98 -9.89 8.13 0.25
N LYS A 99 -9.27 9.19 0.80
CA LYS A 99 -9.77 10.57 0.74
C LYS A 99 -9.57 11.24 -0.63
N GLU A 100 -8.46 10.97 -1.31
CA GLU A 100 -7.98 11.79 -2.44
C GLU A 100 -8.00 11.05 -3.80
N ALA A 101 -7.93 9.72 -3.78
CA ALA A 101 -7.97 8.85 -4.96
C ALA A 101 -9.21 7.92 -5.02
N GLY A 102 -10.01 7.87 -3.94
CA GLY A 102 -11.13 6.93 -3.81
C GLY A 102 -10.65 5.48 -3.63
N ALA A 103 -9.58 5.26 -2.85
CA ALA A 103 -9.10 3.92 -2.53
C ALA A 103 -10.00 3.20 -1.51
N GLU A 104 -10.30 1.92 -1.77
CA GLU A 104 -11.09 1.03 -0.91
C GLU A 104 -10.22 -0.15 -0.46
N ALA A 105 -9.87 -0.24 0.83
CA ALA A 105 -9.16 -1.40 1.37
C ALA A 105 -10.03 -2.66 1.31
N PHE A 106 -9.43 -3.80 0.95
CA PHE A 106 -10.15 -5.07 0.82
C PHE A 106 -9.41 -6.27 1.45
N ALA A 107 -8.09 -6.20 1.64
CA ALA A 107 -7.32 -7.26 2.28
C ALA A 107 -6.06 -6.76 3.02
N ILE A 108 -5.63 -7.52 4.03
CA ILE A 108 -4.34 -7.36 4.72
C ILE A 108 -3.58 -8.69 4.81
N GLY A 109 -2.25 -8.60 4.78
CA GLY A 109 -1.37 -9.77 4.95
C GLY A 109 -1.27 -10.22 6.41
N ILE A 110 -1.20 -11.52 6.63
CA ILE A 110 -0.86 -12.15 7.92
C ILE A 110 0.63 -12.47 7.92
N GLY A 111 1.40 -12.03 8.92
CA GLY A 111 2.84 -12.22 8.98
C GLY A 111 3.31 -13.67 9.14
N GLU A 112 4.62 -13.91 9.02
CA GLU A 112 5.29 -15.17 9.42
C GLU A 112 5.03 -15.52 10.90
N ASP A 113 4.73 -14.53 11.75
CA ASP A 113 4.42 -14.68 13.17
C ASP A 113 2.92 -14.91 13.48
N GLY A 114 2.08 -14.99 12.44
CA GLY A 114 0.63 -15.17 12.54
C GLY A 114 -0.19 -13.92 12.87
N LYS A 115 0.41 -12.73 12.99
CA LYS A 115 -0.31 -11.48 13.32
C LYS A 115 -0.76 -10.70 12.08
N ASP A 116 -1.74 -9.82 12.31
CA ASP A 116 -2.22 -8.81 11.36
C ASP A 116 -1.86 -7.37 11.80
N THR A 117 -0.87 -7.26 12.70
CA THR A 117 -0.38 -6.02 13.30
C THR A 117 1.14 -5.99 13.44
N TYR A 118 1.72 -4.83 13.16
CA TYR A 118 3.16 -4.55 13.23
C TYR A 118 3.44 -3.37 14.19
N HIS A 119 4.70 -2.97 14.34
CA HIS A 119 5.07 -1.81 15.17
C HIS A 119 5.88 -0.77 14.39
N SER A 120 5.77 0.49 14.83
CA SER A 120 6.80 1.50 14.61
C SER A 120 7.91 1.33 15.64
N LEU A 121 9.15 1.23 15.17
CA LEU A 121 10.35 1.14 15.99
C LEU A 121 11.15 2.45 15.89
N PHE A 122 11.59 2.96 17.02
CA PHE A 122 12.66 3.97 17.10
C PHE A 122 14.00 3.24 17.23
N ILE A 123 14.90 3.50 16.28
CA ILE A 123 16.23 2.89 16.20
C ILE A 123 17.33 3.92 16.41
N THR A 124 18.40 3.49 17.09
CA THR A 124 19.62 4.28 17.30
C THR A 124 20.83 3.37 17.27
N ARG A 125 22.05 3.91 17.22
CA ARG A 125 23.26 3.09 17.40
C ARG A 125 23.50 2.73 18.86
N LYS A 126 24.09 1.55 19.11
CA LYS A 126 24.48 1.09 20.45
C LYS A 126 25.52 2.01 21.12
N ASP A 127 26.29 2.78 20.34
CA ASP A 127 27.27 3.77 20.81
C ASP A 127 26.73 5.23 20.87
N SER A 128 25.42 5.44 20.69
CA SER A 128 24.83 6.80 20.60
C SER A 128 24.60 7.51 21.95
N GLY A 129 24.47 6.74 23.05
CA GLY A 129 23.99 7.25 24.33
C GLY A 129 22.49 7.57 24.39
N ILE A 130 21.73 7.34 23.32
CA ILE A 130 20.27 7.52 23.28
C ILE A 130 19.61 6.25 23.85
N ASN A 131 18.80 6.40 24.90
CA ASN A 131 18.11 5.29 25.57
C ASN A 131 16.59 5.51 25.65
N SER A 132 16.13 6.72 25.37
CA SER A 132 14.74 7.16 25.49
C SER A 132 14.38 8.17 24.40
N ILE A 133 13.08 8.44 24.24
CA ILE A 133 12.60 9.48 23.32
C ILE A 133 13.07 10.88 23.76
N ALA A 134 13.24 11.14 25.07
CA ALA A 134 13.69 12.44 25.58
C ALA A 134 15.13 12.79 25.16
N ASP A 135 16.01 11.79 24.99
CA ASP A 135 17.41 11.96 24.60
C ASP A 135 17.58 12.48 23.16
N LEU A 136 16.49 12.54 22.38
CA LEU A 136 16.46 13.04 21.00
C LEU A 136 16.53 14.57 20.91
N ARG A 137 16.33 15.30 22.01
CA ARG A 137 16.43 16.77 22.04
C ARG A 137 17.82 17.23 21.56
N GLY A 138 17.85 18.03 20.50
CA GLY A 138 19.06 18.53 19.83
C GLY A 138 19.75 17.54 18.88
N LYS A 139 19.29 16.29 18.80
CA LYS A 139 19.88 15.23 17.96
C LYS A 139 19.46 15.33 16.50
N THR A 140 20.21 14.63 15.65
CA THR A 140 19.84 14.36 14.26
C THR A 140 18.95 13.12 14.16
N PHE A 141 17.86 13.22 13.42
CA PHE A 141 16.86 12.15 13.31
C PHE A 141 16.35 12.01 11.88
N THR A 142 16.22 10.77 11.38
CA THR A 142 15.56 10.54 10.08
C THR A 142 14.21 9.84 10.25
N PHE A 143 13.17 10.48 9.72
CA PHE A 143 11.93 9.83 9.32
C PHE A 143 12.15 9.07 7.99
N GLY A 144 11.19 8.22 7.63
CA GLY A 144 11.10 7.56 6.32
C GLY A 144 10.57 8.50 5.23
N ASP A 145 9.47 8.10 4.57
CA ASP A 145 8.65 8.96 3.70
C ASP A 145 7.63 9.79 4.54
N PRO A 146 7.30 11.06 4.18
CA PRO A 146 6.29 11.87 4.86
C PRO A 146 4.89 11.24 5.00
N ALA A 147 4.46 10.38 4.07
CA ALA A 147 3.21 9.62 4.13
C ALA A 147 3.39 8.21 4.74
N SER A 148 4.58 7.87 5.26
CA SER A 148 4.82 6.62 5.99
C SER A 148 4.16 6.64 7.38
N THR A 149 3.57 5.51 7.75
CA THR A 149 2.89 5.34 9.05
C THR A 149 3.89 5.12 10.18
N SER A 150 4.69 4.05 10.07
CA SER A 150 5.72 3.67 11.04
C SER A 150 7.03 4.44 10.85
N GLY A 151 7.25 5.06 9.68
CA GLY A 151 8.43 5.86 9.38
C GLY A 151 8.27 7.35 9.70
N HIS A 152 7.04 7.86 9.83
CA HIS A 152 6.81 9.28 10.10
C HIS A 152 5.61 9.56 11.02
N LEU A 153 4.38 9.19 10.65
CA LEU A 153 3.17 9.60 11.39
C LEU A 153 3.20 9.18 12.88
N ILE A 154 3.38 7.88 13.14
CA ILE A 154 3.40 7.31 14.49
C ILE A 154 4.63 7.79 15.29
N PRO A 155 5.85 7.83 14.72
CA PRO A 155 6.99 8.48 15.36
C PRO A 155 6.73 9.93 15.77
N ARG A 156 6.17 10.77 14.88
CA ARG A 156 5.84 12.17 15.18
C ARG A 156 4.78 12.29 16.29
N TYR A 157 3.80 11.39 16.32
CA TYR A 157 2.81 11.31 17.41
C TYR A 157 3.43 10.96 18.76
N MET A 158 4.34 9.98 18.78
CA MET A 158 5.06 9.57 19.99
C MET A 158 6.01 10.68 20.50
N LEU A 159 6.69 11.38 19.59
CA LEU A 159 7.51 12.56 19.91
C LEU A 159 6.66 13.68 20.53
N THR A 160 5.54 14.04 19.89
CA THR A 160 4.62 15.07 20.39
C THR A 160 4.05 14.70 21.77
N LYS A 161 3.67 13.42 21.97
CA LYS A 161 3.22 12.91 23.29
C LYS A 161 4.33 12.94 24.36
N ALA A 162 5.60 12.86 23.98
CA ALA A 162 6.74 12.99 24.88
C ALA A 162 7.16 14.45 25.14
N GLY A 163 6.41 15.45 24.64
CA GLY A 163 6.76 16.86 24.80
C GLY A 163 7.95 17.29 23.93
N LEU A 164 8.17 16.62 22.80
CA LEU A 164 9.11 17.05 21.77
C LEU A 164 8.36 17.55 20.54
N ASP A 165 8.67 18.77 20.11
CA ASP A 165 8.31 19.26 18.78
C ASP A 165 9.46 18.95 17.82
N PRO A 166 9.35 17.92 16.95
CA PRO A 166 10.47 17.49 16.12
C PRO A 166 10.97 18.55 15.13
N ASP A 167 10.18 19.59 14.82
CA ASP A 167 10.59 20.65 13.88
C ASP A 167 11.29 21.82 14.59
N LYS A 168 11.30 21.85 15.94
CA LYS A 168 11.96 22.88 16.77
C LYS A 168 13.05 22.30 17.68
N ASP A 169 12.79 21.14 18.26
CA ASP A 169 13.61 20.50 19.29
C ASP A 169 14.66 19.54 18.72
N MET A 170 14.61 19.24 17.42
CA MET A 170 15.41 18.20 16.77
C MET A 170 15.90 18.66 15.39
N LYS A 171 16.89 17.95 14.82
CA LYS A 171 17.36 18.15 13.44
C LYS A 171 16.82 17.01 12.58
N VAL A 172 15.62 17.19 12.05
CA VAL A 172 14.89 16.16 11.29
C VAL A 172 15.17 16.20 9.80
N GLN A 173 15.13 15.03 9.17
CA GLN A 173 15.18 14.82 7.72
C GLN A 173 14.33 13.60 7.33
N PHE A 174 14.09 13.42 6.03
CA PHE A 174 13.38 12.27 5.46
C PHE A 174 14.35 11.41 4.64
N SER A 175 14.29 10.08 4.79
CA SER A 175 15.11 9.11 4.04
C SER A 175 14.36 8.45 2.87
N GLY A 176 13.04 8.63 2.79
CA GLY A 176 12.14 7.92 1.86
C GLY A 176 11.92 6.45 2.26
N GLY A 177 12.98 5.64 2.25
CA GLY A 177 12.95 4.22 2.55
C GLY A 177 13.28 3.85 4.00
N HIS A 178 12.70 2.76 4.51
CA HIS A 178 13.01 2.21 5.83
C HIS A 178 14.42 1.57 5.89
N ASP A 179 14.87 1.00 4.79
CA ASP A 179 16.26 0.58 4.57
C ASP A 179 17.22 1.77 4.61
N ALA A 180 16.87 2.88 3.94
CA ALA A 180 17.61 4.13 3.98
C ALA A 180 17.66 4.74 5.41
N THR A 181 16.58 4.64 6.20
CA THR A 181 16.59 5.00 7.64
C THR A 181 17.62 4.16 8.40
N ALA A 182 17.54 2.83 8.30
CA ALA A 182 18.42 1.91 9.02
C ALA A 182 19.90 2.13 8.64
N LEU A 183 20.18 2.31 7.35
CA LEU A 183 21.51 2.59 6.83
C LEU A 183 22.02 3.99 7.23
N ALA A 184 21.16 5.01 7.35
CA ALA A 184 21.58 6.32 7.83
C ALA A 184 22.00 6.30 9.31
N VAL A 185 21.25 5.57 10.16
CA VAL A 185 21.59 5.35 11.58
C VAL A 185 22.89 4.54 11.70
N LYS A 186 22.97 3.37 11.04
CA LYS A 186 24.15 2.48 11.05
C LYS A 186 25.43 3.23 10.63
N ASN A 187 25.39 3.95 9.52
CA ASN A 187 26.55 4.66 8.98
C ASN A 187 26.82 6.02 9.65
N LYS A 188 26.28 6.27 10.85
CA LYS A 188 26.48 7.48 11.67
C LYS A 188 26.12 8.80 10.98
N LYS A 189 25.26 8.77 9.95
CA LYS A 189 24.78 9.97 9.23
C LYS A 189 23.74 10.74 10.04
N VAL A 190 22.97 10.03 10.85
CA VAL A 190 22.09 10.57 11.88
C VAL A 190 22.33 9.82 13.20
N ASP A 191 21.86 10.37 14.31
CA ASP A 191 21.93 9.73 15.61
C ASP A 191 20.90 8.61 15.72
N ALA A 192 19.65 8.88 15.31
CA ALA A 192 18.52 7.96 15.40
C ALA A 192 17.54 8.08 14.20
N GLY A 193 16.55 7.21 14.14
CA GLY A 193 15.47 7.25 13.14
C GLY A 193 14.31 6.32 13.48
N ALA A 194 13.31 6.22 12.60
CA ALA A 194 12.16 5.32 12.80
C ALA A 194 11.77 4.47 11.57
N MET A 195 11.32 3.24 11.82
CA MET A 195 10.98 2.26 10.78
C MET A 195 9.91 1.24 11.19
N ALA A 196 9.44 0.44 10.22
CA ALA A 196 8.58 -0.73 10.46
C ALA A 196 9.35 -1.90 11.11
N SER A 197 8.72 -2.61 12.05
CA SER A 197 9.33 -3.78 12.73
C SER A 197 9.71 -4.90 11.77
N GLU A 198 8.80 -5.31 10.89
CA GLU A 198 9.01 -6.40 9.91
C GLU A 198 10.21 -6.15 8.98
N ILE A 199 10.49 -4.87 8.67
CA ILE A 199 11.64 -4.48 7.85
C ILE A 199 12.92 -4.48 8.70
N CYS A 200 12.87 -4.01 9.95
CA CYS A 200 14.01 -4.09 10.88
C CYS A 200 14.44 -5.56 11.10
N GLU A 201 13.47 -6.44 11.36
CA GLU A 201 13.66 -7.87 11.53
C GLU A 201 14.25 -8.51 10.27
N LYS A 202 13.78 -8.15 9.08
CA LYS A 202 14.34 -8.60 7.80
C LYS A 202 15.76 -8.09 7.53
N LEU A 203 16.07 -6.83 7.86
CA LEU A 203 17.44 -6.30 7.72
C LEU A 203 18.42 -7.00 8.67
N VAL A 204 17.96 -7.47 9.84
CA VAL A 204 18.73 -8.36 10.72
C VAL A 204 18.86 -9.76 10.14
N LYS A 205 17.75 -10.39 9.69
CA LYS A 205 17.71 -11.71 9.02
C LYS A 205 18.67 -11.77 7.82
N ASN A 206 18.86 -10.65 7.12
CA ASN A 206 19.73 -10.50 5.95
C ASN A 206 21.14 -9.95 6.28
N ASN A 207 21.50 -9.76 7.55
CA ASN A 207 22.79 -9.21 8.01
C ASN A 207 23.14 -7.79 7.50
N ILE A 208 22.13 -7.00 7.08
CA ILE A 208 22.31 -5.61 6.64
C ILE A 208 22.54 -4.70 7.85
N ILE A 209 21.87 -4.99 8.97
CA ILE A 209 22.13 -4.41 10.30
C ILE A 209 22.24 -5.53 11.34
N SER A 210 23.02 -5.34 12.40
CA SER A 210 23.07 -6.21 13.57
C SER A 210 22.48 -5.54 14.83
N PRO A 211 21.79 -6.28 15.72
CA PRO A 211 21.38 -5.80 17.04
C PRO A 211 22.53 -5.31 17.94
N ASP A 212 23.79 -5.64 17.59
CA ASP A 212 24.98 -5.14 18.30
C ASP A 212 25.49 -3.78 17.80
N GLU A 213 25.02 -3.29 16.65
CA GLU A 213 25.34 -1.95 16.14
C GLU A 213 24.13 -1.01 16.18
N VAL A 214 22.93 -1.51 15.85
CA VAL A 214 21.67 -0.74 15.82
C VAL A 214 20.68 -1.38 16.79
N ILE A 215 20.25 -0.61 17.79
CA ILE A 215 19.32 -1.03 18.84
C ILE A 215 17.96 -0.33 18.70
N VAL A 216 16.91 -1.00 19.14
CA VAL A 216 15.56 -0.44 19.30
C VAL A 216 15.45 0.13 20.71
N PHE A 217 15.17 1.43 20.84
CA PHE A 217 15.07 2.10 22.15
C PHE A 217 13.64 2.56 22.51
N ALA A 218 12.73 2.62 21.53
CA ALA A 218 11.30 2.77 21.77
C ALA A 218 10.47 2.06 20.70
N LYS A 219 9.24 1.69 21.04
CA LYS A 219 8.30 0.94 20.19
C LYS A 219 6.88 1.47 20.38
N SER A 220 6.09 1.55 19.32
CA SER A 220 4.66 1.91 19.39
C SER A 220 3.79 0.78 19.95
N ASP A 221 2.54 1.11 20.28
CA ASP A 221 1.45 0.14 20.33
C ASP A 221 1.30 -0.59 18.97
N PRO A 222 0.61 -1.75 18.91
CA PRO A 222 0.37 -2.46 17.65
C PRO A 222 -0.40 -1.59 16.65
N LEU A 223 0.05 -1.60 15.40
CA LEU A 223 -0.54 -0.89 14.27
C LEU A 223 -1.17 -1.90 13.29
N PRO A 224 -2.31 -1.61 12.66
CA PRO A 224 -2.88 -2.51 11.65
C PRO A 224 -1.94 -2.63 10.44
N HIS A 225 -1.80 -3.84 9.88
CA HIS A 225 -1.00 -4.06 8.67
C HIS A 225 -1.45 -3.22 7.46
N SER A 226 -0.48 -2.98 6.58
CA SER A 226 -0.63 -2.38 5.25
C SER A 226 -1.78 -3.01 4.44
N PRO A 227 -2.78 -2.23 4.00
CA PRO A 227 -3.85 -2.72 3.14
C PRO A 227 -3.40 -2.87 1.68
N TRP A 228 -3.95 -3.90 1.04
CA TRP A 228 -4.25 -3.84 -0.38
C TRP A 228 -5.59 -3.10 -0.58
N ALA A 229 -5.62 -2.16 -1.52
CA ALA A 229 -6.78 -1.34 -1.84
C ALA A 229 -7.04 -1.25 -3.35
N TYR A 230 -8.32 -1.15 -3.73
CA TYR A 230 -8.77 -0.89 -5.11
C TYR A 230 -9.12 0.57 -5.32
N ARG A 231 -9.08 1.03 -6.57
CA ARG A 231 -9.79 2.25 -6.97
C ARG A 231 -11.31 1.99 -6.99
N ASN A 232 -12.10 2.86 -6.38
CA ASN A 232 -13.54 2.66 -6.17
C ASN A 232 -14.36 2.46 -7.46
N ASP A 233 -13.94 3.04 -8.58
CA ASP A 233 -14.66 2.96 -9.87
C ASP A 233 -14.34 1.71 -10.72
N LEU A 234 -13.57 0.74 -10.20
CA LEU A 234 -13.41 -0.55 -10.86
C LEU A 234 -14.74 -1.31 -10.96
N LEU A 235 -14.91 -2.05 -12.06
CA LEU A 235 -16.02 -2.99 -12.25
C LEU A 235 -16.06 -3.99 -11.09
N GLN A 236 -17.24 -4.23 -10.51
CA GLN A 236 -17.39 -5.08 -9.33
C GLN A 236 -16.87 -6.51 -9.57
N ASP A 237 -17.16 -7.09 -10.73
CA ASP A 237 -16.63 -8.39 -11.17
C ASP A 237 -15.08 -8.45 -11.13
N LEU A 238 -14.39 -7.36 -11.43
CA LEU A 238 -12.93 -7.28 -11.29
C LEU A 238 -12.50 -7.17 -9.83
N LYS A 239 -13.16 -6.32 -9.01
CA LYS A 239 -12.89 -6.23 -7.56
C LYS A 239 -13.04 -7.61 -6.90
N ASP A 240 -14.13 -8.31 -7.18
CA ASP A 240 -14.45 -9.62 -6.62
C ASP A 240 -13.43 -10.68 -7.05
N LYS A 241 -13.03 -10.70 -8.33
CA LYS A 241 -12.00 -11.62 -8.86
C LYS A 241 -10.63 -11.39 -8.25
N VAL A 242 -10.14 -10.15 -8.20
CA VAL A 242 -8.82 -9.85 -7.62
C VAL A 242 -8.83 -10.09 -6.12
N LYS A 243 -9.94 -9.79 -5.42
CA LYS A 243 -10.09 -10.05 -3.98
C LYS A 243 -10.03 -11.53 -3.70
N LYS A 244 -10.81 -12.33 -4.43
CA LYS A 244 -10.81 -13.79 -4.33
C LYS A 244 -9.42 -14.36 -4.62
N ALA A 245 -8.78 -13.94 -5.70
CA ALA A 245 -7.44 -14.41 -6.06
C ALA A 245 -6.43 -14.16 -4.93
N LEU A 246 -6.41 -12.95 -4.36
CA LEU A 246 -5.50 -12.59 -3.27
C LEU A 246 -5.81 -13.33 -1.96
N LEU A 247 -7.08 -13.63 -1.67
CA LEU A 247 -7.49 -14.39 -0.47
C LEU A 247 -7.29 -15.91 -0.59
N GLU A 248 -7.16 -16.45 -1.81
CA GLU A 248 -6.94 -17.90 -2.06
C GLU A 248 -5.48 -18.25 -2.41
N VAL A 249 -4.57 -17.26 -2.45
CA VAL A 249 -3.17 -17.45 -2.89
C VAL A 249 -2.38 -18.42 -2.00
N ASP A 250 -2.65 -18.48 -0.71
CA ASP A 250 -1.98 -19.40 0.23
C ASP A 250 -2.28 -20.88 -0.07
N GLN A 251 -3.48 -21.15 -0.59
CA GLN A 251 -3.94 -22.48 -0.98
C GLN A 251 -3.58 -22.82 -2.43
N LYS A 252 -3.59 -21.84 -3.34
CA LYS A 252 -3.38 -22.04 -4.79
C LYS A 252 -1.93 -21.91 -5.24
N ALA A 253 -1.16 -21.03 -4.61
CA ALA A 253 0.20 -20.70 -4.99
C ALA A 253 0.98 -20.13 -3.79
N PRO A 254 1.20 -20.88 -2.70
CA PRO A 254 1.94 -20.39 -1.52
C PRO A 254 3.35 -19.89 -1.86
N ASP A 255 3.97 -20.45 -2.90
CA ASP A 255 5.25 -20.00 -3.46
C ASP A 255 5.23 -18.54 -3.96
N ALA A 256 4.07 -18.01 -4.35
CA ALA A 256 3.90 -16.61 -4.76
C ALA A 256 4.09 -15.60 -3.60
N LEU A 257 4.03 -16.07 -2.35
CA LEU A 257 4.24 -15.26 -1.15
C LEU A 257 5.70 -15.23 -0.68
N LYS A 258 6.60 -16.04 -1.27
CA LYS A 258 7.98 -16.18 -0.81
C LYS A 258 8.72 -14.84 -0.81
N GLY A 259 9.16 -14.41 0.38
CA GLY A 259 9.86 -13.13 0.60
C GLY A 259 8.94 -11.94 0.88
N THR A 260 7.61 -12.06 0.76
CA THR A 260 6.66 -10.97 1.09
C THR A 260 6.52 -10.70 2.58
N ASN A 261 7.09 -11.56 3.44
CA ASN A 261 6.84 -11.69 4.89
C ASN A 261 5.41 -12.14 5.26
N PHE A 262 4.51 -12.36 4.29
CA PHE A 262 3.14 -12.82 4.55
C PHE A 262 2.96 -14.32 4.30
N THR A 263 2.13 -14.96 5.13
CA THR A 263 1.75 -16.38 5.03
C THR A 263 0.43 -16.58 4.30
N LYS A 264 -0.45 -15.59 4.34
CA LYS A 264 -1.74 -15.50 3.63
C LYS A 264 -2.30 -14.08 3.72
N PHE A 265 -3.41 -13.83 3.03
CA PHE A 265 -4.21 -12.61 3.19
C PHE A 265 -5.54 -12.92 3.89
N LYS A 266 -6.13 -11.91 4.52
CA LYS A 266 -7.54 -11.94 4.96
C LYS A 266 -8.26 -10.66 4.57
N GLU A 267 -9.58 -10.73 4.51
CA GLU A 267 -10.45 -9.57 4.27
C GLU A 267 -10.29 -8.50 5.37
N VAL A 268 -10.45 -7.24 4.97
CA VAL A 268 -10.43 -6.08 5.84
C VAL A 268 -11.49 -5.08 5.41
N ASP A 269 -12.02 -4.32 6.38
CA ASP A 269 -12.87 -3.16 6.15
C ASP A 269 -12.11 -1.84 6.46
N ASP A 270 -12.72 -0.72 6.10
CA ASP A 270 -12.13 0.60 6.23
C ASP A 270 -11.96 1.10 7.68
N SER A 271 -12.80 0.65 8.62
CA SER A 271 -12.80 1.14 10.01
C SER A 271 -11.59 0.65 10.81
N ARG A 272 -10.94 -0.45 10.38
CA ARG A 272 -9.65 -0.90 10.93
C ARG A 272 -8.60 0.22 10.96
N TYR A 273 -8.69 1.20 10.05
CA TYR A 273 -7.75 2.31 9.94
C TYR A 273 -8.15 3.58 10.69
N ASP A 274 -9.25 3.58 11.45
CA ASP A 274 -9.70 4.75 12.22
C ASP A 274 -8.67 5.20 13.27
N ILE A 275 -7.94 4.27 13.89
CA ILE A 275 -6.81 4.61 14.78
C ILE A 275 -5.72 5.45 14.08
N ILE A 276 -5.51 5.25 12.76
CA ILE A 276 -4.57 6.03 11.95
C ILE A 276 -5.18 7.38 11.56
N ARG A 277 -6.50 7.41 11.27
CA ARG A 277 -7.24 8.67 11.06
C ARG A 277 -7.16 9.58 12.29
N ASP A 278 -7.33 9.05 13.49
CA ASP A 278 -7.38 9.83 14.72
C ASP A 278 -6.00 10.36 15.12
N VAL A 279 -4.92 9.61 14.89
CA VAL A 279 -3.55 10.14 15.00
C VAL A 279 -3.31 11.26 13.97
N ALA A 280 -3.73 11.09 12.72
CA ALA A 280 -3.57 12.10 11.68
C ALA A 280 -4.37 13.39 11.97
N LYS A 281 -5.61 13.27 12.48
CA LYS A 281 -6.41 14.40 12.98
C LYS A 281 -5.70 15.12 14.13
N THR A 282 -5.17 14.36 15.10
CA THR A 282 -4.50 14.90 16.29
C THR A 282 -3.23 15.69 15.94
N LEU A 283 -2.47 15.23 14.95
CA LEU A 283 -1.26 15.91 14.49
C LEU A 283 -1.50 17.05 13.48
N ASN A 284 -2.67 17.09 12.82
CA ASN A 284 -3.07 18.11 11.85
C ASN A 284 -1.98 18.43 10.78
N LEU A 285 -1.38 17.38 10.21
CA LEU A 285 -0.21 17.51 9.32
C LEU A 285 -0.58 18.05 7.94
N ASP A 286 0.16 19.07 7.49
CA ASP A 286 0.16 19.54 6.11
C ASP A 286 1.38 18.96 5.37
N LEU A 287 1.20 17.79 4.77
CA LEU A 287 2.29 17.01 4.14
C LEU A 287 3.05 17.80 3.06
N ARG A 288 2.42 18.81 2.44
CA ARG A 288 3.04 19.68 1.41
C ARG A 288 4.19 20.54 1.96
N LYS A 289 4.26 20.68 3.30
CA LYS A 289 5.31 21.39 4.03
C LYS A 289 6.45 20.48 4.52
N LEU A 290 6.30 19.16 4.34
CA LEU A 290 7.29 18.16 4.74
C LEU A 290 8.13 17.79 3.51
N LYS A 291 9.40 18.18 3.53
CA LYS A 291 10.40 17.97 2.49
C LYS A 291 11.77 17.77 3.14
#